data_AF-A0A7S4AW55-F1
#
_entry.id   AF-A0A7S4AW55-F1
#
_cell.length_a   1.000
_cell.length_b   1.000
_cell.length_c   1.000
_cell.angle_alpha   90.00
_cell.angle_beta   90.00
_cell.angle_gamma   90.00
#
_symmetry.space_group_name_H-M   'P 1'
#
loop_
_entity.id
_entity.type
_entity.pdbx_description
1 polymer ?
#
loop_
_entity_poly.entity_id
_entity_poly.type
_entity_poly.pdbx_seq_one_letter_code
_entity_poly.pdbx_strand_id
1 'polypeptide(L)'
;MIRSFRRSLLLSLSLSLSVALAMVLVASNIGVVTGFAATTSTTTLLRNPEKSTRSDLRRGGASFGASLGASLGASPEAFGMAPNTSGAKQRRGARQPGPTPGTRLLASRNPGGVILVSPDYDYPSTVTRIAITVASCYLTWFAQARYSSVMASAALTLLCSMVFDKRLGQAAFCGSFAGMCSRAIIPTKHLALVLGATTALLYEILIHAGNAFVGIGGRLGATAFLATSAVAYKTGVKTGLERLAPFGGSSGRGRTLQLSALHWESTILPFAFWHAVGAVATIVLREVGDDADPVRASAVVGLAGALFLHDPGAALAVYGGSFVGMSLPSKLLAGVGAGTRWHPPPAASSRRRVPTPGNVLSWLLAFCIPGLLGGIVHGATIDWKLWRGGWGGKAGACAFVGCVTYRALAGLLGALPATRNR
;
A
#
# COMPACT_ATOMS: atom_id res chain seq x y z
N MET A 1 37.32 -13.44 -3.19
CA MET A 1 36.48 -12.47 -2.46
C MET A 1 36.58 -11.05 -3.03
N ILE A 2 37.77 -10.43 -3.09
CA ILE A 2 37.97 -9.05 -3.62
C ILE A 2 37.49 -8.86 -5.07
N ARG A 3 37.72 -9.82 -5.98
CA ARG A 3 37.26 -9.75 -7.38
C ARG A 3 35.73 -9.83 -7.53
N SER A 4 35.05 -10.55 -6.64
CA SER A 4 33.57 -10.65 -6.63
C SER A 4 32.92 -9.41 -6.03
N PHE A 5 33.55 -8.82 -5.02
CA PHE A 5 33.16 -7.51 -4.45
C PHE A 5 33.31 -6.39 -5.48
N ARG A 6 34.43 -6.33 -6.21
CA ARG A 6 34.66 -5.32 -7.26
C ARG A 6 33.63 -5.40 -8.39
N ARG A 7 33.23 -6.62 -8.81
CA ARG A 7 32.20 -6.80 -9.84
C ARG A 7 30.81 -6.36 -9.36
N SER A 8 30.42 -6.68 -8.12
CA SER A 8 29.14 -6.23 -7.56
C SER A 8 29.09 -4.71 -7.37
N LEU A 9 30.20 -4.11 -6.92
CA LEU A 9 30.31 -2.66 -6.76
C LEU A 9 30.23 -1.94 -8.11
N LEU A 10 30.92 -2.46 -9.14
CA LEU A 10 30.88 -1.89 -10.50
C LEU A 10 29.51 -2.02 -11.16
N LEU A 11 28.80 -3.14 -10.94
CA LEU A 11 27.42 -3.32 -11.41
C LEU A 11 26.43 -2.39 -10.69
N SER A 12 26.62 -2.18 -9.38
CA SER A 12 25.77 -1.27 -8.60
C SER A 12 26.03 0.20 -8.97
N LEU A 13 27.29 0.57 -9.22
CA LEU A 13 27.68 1.89 -9.70
C LEU A 13 27.21 2.13 -11.14
N SER A 14 27.32 1.16 -12.05
CA SER A 14 26.84 1.33 -13.42
C SER A 14 25.32 1.46 -13.47
N LEU A 15 24.60 0.67 -12.67
CA LEU A 15 23.14 0.77 -12.57
C LEU A 15 22.70 2.11 -11.98
N SER A 16 23.39 2.58 -10.93
CA SER A 16 23.11 3.88 -10.31
C SER A 16 23.41 5.04 -11.26
N LEU A 17 24.49 4.95 -12.04
CA LEU A 17 24.88 5.96 -13.01
C LEU A 17 23.94 5.98 -14.22
N SER A 18 23.51 4.82 -14.73
CA SER A 18 22.53 4.73 -15.82
C SER A 18 21.17 5.29 -15.39
N VAL A 19 20.73 5.02 -14.16
CA VAL A 19 19.49 5.59 -13.61
C VAL A 19 19.64 7.09 -13.41
N ALA A 20 20.75 7.57 -12.85
CA ALA A 20 21.01 9.01 -12.72
C ALA A 20 21.05 9.73 -14.08
N LEU A 21 21.69 9.14 -15.09
CA LEU A 21 21.75 9.69 -16.44
C LEU A 21 20.37 9.73 -17.12
N ALA A 22 19.57 8.67 -16.97
CA ALA A 22 18.19 8.66 -17.45
C ALA A 22 17.34 9.75 -16.77
N MET A 23 17.55 9.98 -15.46
CA MET A 23 16.85 11.03 -14.71
C MET A 23 17.30 12.45 -15.12
N VAL A 24 18.59 12.66 -15.39
CA VAL A 24 19.10 13.92 -15.95
C VAL A 24 18.53 14.14 -17.35
N LEU A 25 18.46 13.12 -18.22
CA LEU A 25 17.86 13.24 -19.55
C LEU A 25 16.36 13.54 -19.51
N VAL A 26 15.63 13.00 -18.54
CA VAL A 26 14.21 13.32 -18.32
C VAL A 26 14.05 14.74 -17.78
N ALA A 27 14.90 15.18 -16.83
CA ALA A 27 14.87 16.54 -16.29
C ALA A 27 15.26 17.61 -17.33
N SER A 28 16.26 17.33 -18.17
CA SER A 28 16.72 18.24 -19.23
C SER A 28 15.69 18.42 -20.34
N ASN A 29 14.88 17.40 -20.64
CA ASN A 29 13.77 17.51 -21.59
C ASN A 29 12.56 18.30 -21.04
N ILE A 30 12.47 18.51 -19.72
CA ILE A 30 11.43 19.34 -19.10
C ILE A 30 11.75 20.84 -19.25
N GLY A 31 13.03 21.22 -19.32
CA GLY A 31 13.46 22.62 -19.45
C GLY A 31 13.39 23.20 -20.87
N VAL A 32 13.41 22.37 -21.92
CA VAL A 32 13.45 22.83 -23.32
C VAL A 32 12.04 23.01 -23.93
N VAL A 33 10.99 22.46 -23.31
CA VAL A 33 9.61 22.46 -23.86
C VAL A 33 8.67 23.42 -23.11
N THR A 34 9.20 24.51 -22.54
CA THR A 34 8.40 25.66 -22.09
C THR A 34 8.19 26.72 -23.18
N GLY A 35 8.67 26.47 -24.40
CA GLY A 35 8.51 27.37 -25.54
C GLY A 35 8.07 26.64 -26.81
N PHE A 36 6.90 25.98 -26.82
CA PHE A 36 6.24 25.64 -28.08
C PHE A 36 4.72 25.70 -27.94
N ALA A 37 4.12 26.48 -28.83
CA ALA A 37 2.71 26.84 -28.87
C ALA A 37 1.79 25.62 -28.99
N ALA A 38 0.59 25.78 -28.42
CA ALA A 38 -0.47 24.79 -28.43
C ALA A 38 -0.92 24.43 -29.86
N THR A 39 -0.68 23.19 -30.27
CA THR A 39 -1.41 22.57 -31.38
C THR A 39 -2.53 21.70 -30.81
N THR A 40 -3.75 22.17 -31.01
CA THR A 40 -5.01 21.48 -30.73
C THR A 40 -5.11 20.22 -31.58
N SER A 41 -4.97 19.03 -31.00
CA SER A 41 -5.28 17.77 -31.67
C SER A 41 -6.73 17.37 -31.37
N THR A 42 -7.60 17.67 -32.32
CA THR A 42 -8.96 17.18 -32.45
C THR A 42 -8.98 15.65 -32.38
N THR A 43 -9.56 15.08 -31.33
CA THR A 43 -9.77 13.63 -31.24
C THR A 43 -11.05 13.30 -31.99
N THR A 44 -10.89 12.65 -33.13
CA THR A 44 -11.97 12.13 -33.97
C THR A 44 -12.75 11.05 -33.20
N LEU A 45 -13.97 11.39 -32.79
CA LEU A 45 -14.96 10.46 -32.29
C LEU A 45 -15.31 9.46 -33.40
N LEU A 46 -15.02 8.18 -33.19
CA LEU A 46 -15.58 7.08 -33.97
C LEU A 46 -17.09 7.03 -33.71
N ARG A 47 -17.83 7.60 -34.67
CA ARG A 47 -19.27 7.58 -34.82
C ARG A 47 -19.69 6.16 -35.21
N ASN A 48 -20.40 5.46 -34.32
CA ASN A 48 -21.11 4.23 -34.65
C ASN A 48 -22.31 4.57 -35.56
N PRO A 49 -22.55 3.84 -36.67
CA PRO A 49 -23.68 4.10 -37.54
C PRO A 49 -25.00 3.63 -36.89
N GLU A 50 -25.98 4.51 -36.94
CA GLU A 50 -27.38 4.31 -36.56
C GLU A 50 -27.98 3.05 -37.18
N LYS A 51 -28.62 2.21 -36.35
CA LYS A 51 -29.82 1.48 -36.77
C LYS A 51 -31.03 2.32 -36.40
N SER A 52 -31.55 3.00 -37.42
CA SER A 52 -32.87 3.61 -37.45
C SER A 52 -33.94 2.54 -37.28
N THR A 53 -34.69 2.59 -36.19
CA THR A 53 -36.06 2.06 -36.18
C THR A 53 -36.91 2.99 -35.31
N ARG A 54 -37.93 3.55 -35.95
CA ARG A 54 -38.83 4.60 -35.51
C ARG A 54 -40.19 3.95 -35.23
N SER A 55 -40.72 4.15 -34.02
CA SER A 55 -42.16 4.22 -33.69
C SER A 55 -42.27 4.40 -32.17
N ASP A 56 -42.60 5.59 -31.68
CA ASP A 56 -43.96 6.09 -31.43
C ASP A 56 -44.53 5.64 -30.07
N LEU A 57 -44.75 6.63 -29.20
CA LEU A 57 -46.02 6.97 -28.54
C LEU A 57 -45.91 7.37 -27.05
N ARG A 58 -46.41 8.59 -26.82
CA ARG A 58 -47.24 9.07 -25.68
C ARG A 58 -46.58 9.19 -24.30
N ARG A 59 -46.45 10.41 -23.76
CA ARG A 59 -47.47 11.30 -23.10
C ARG A 59 -47.62 11.01 -21.60
N GLY A 60 -47.60 12.10 -20.81
CA GLY A 60 -48.01 12.20 -19.40
C GLY A 60 -46.80 12.27 -18.48
N GLY A 61 -46.46 13.37 -17.80
CA GLY A 61 -47.31 14.44 -17.27
C GLY A 61 -47.85 14.04 -15.91
N ALA A 62 -47.14 14.36 -14.83
CA ALA A 62 -47.71 14.64 -13.51
C ALA A 62 -46.62 15.17 -12.55
N SER A 63 -46.85 16.39 -12.10
CA SER A 63 -46.35 17.01 -10.89
C SER A 63 -46.67 16.18 -9.65
N PHE A 64 -45.77 16.18 -8.65
CA PHE A 64 -46.18 16.12 -7.24
C PHE A 64 -45.20 16.93 -6.40
N GLY A 65 -45.76 17.93 -5.71
CA GLY A 65 -45.08 18.71 -4.68
C GLY A 65 -45.40 18.20 -3.26
N ALA A 66 -45.08 19.06 -2.29
CA ALA A 66 -45.27 18.98 -0.84
C ALA A 66 -44.14 18.23 -0.09
N SER A 67 -43.32 18.89 0.74
CA SER A 67 -43.63 19.61 2.00
C SER A 67 -43.87 18.67 3.17
N LEU A 68 -42.94 18.66 4.13
CA LEU A 68 -43.07 18.43 5.59
C LEU A 68 -41.63 18.28 6.13
N GLY A 69 -41.12 18.99 7.14
CA GLY A 69 -41.74 19.76 8.19
C GLY A 69 -41.33 19.18 9.55
N ALA A 70 -40.48 19.92 10.29
CA ALA A 70 -40.16 19.78 11.73
C ALA A 70 -39.51 18.42 12.15
N SER A 71 -38.84 18.22 13.29
CA SER A 71 -38.87 18.83 14.61
C SER A 71 -37.71 18.24 15.45
N LEU A 72 -36.97 19.13 16.13
CA LEU A 72 -36.44 19.07 17.51
C LEU A 72 -36.15 17.71 18.21
N GLY A 73 -35.03 17.66 18.95
CA GLY A 73 -35.01 16.94 20.23
C GLY A 73 -33.65 16.39 20.70
N ALA A 74 -33.04 17.07 21.68
CA ALA A 74 -32.26 16.59 22.84
C ALA A 74 -31.24 15.43 22.67
N SER A 75 -29.94 15.64 22.88
CA SER A 75 -29.19 15.69 24.18
C SER A 75 -28.69 14.28 24.66
N PRO A 76 -27.57 14.20 25.41
CA PRO A 76 -26.70 13.03 25.45
C PRO A 76 -26.89 12.14 26.69
N GLU A 77 -26.60 10.85 26.55
CA GLU A 77 -26.29 9.94 27.65
C GLU A 77 -24.95 9.27 27.29
N ALA A 78 -23.82 9.48 27.97
CA ALA A 78 -23.51 9.26 29.38
C ALA A 78 -23.78 7.82 29.84
N PHE A 79 -22.85 6.91 29.52
CA PHE A 79 -22.69 5.66 30.28
C PHE A 79 -21.25 5.58 30.80
N GLY A 80 -21.13 5.83 32.09
CA GLY A 80 -19.96 5.48 32.89
C GLY A 80 -20.20 4.19 33.68
N MET A 81 -19.11 3.79 34.36
CA MET A 81 -19.03 2.78 35.43
C MET A 81 -19.09 1.30 35.02
N ALA A 82 -18.28 0.38 35.57
CA ALA A 82 -17.12 0.44 36.46
C ALA A 82 -16.48 -0.99 36.50
N PRO A 83 -15.59 -1.35 37.44
CA PRO A 83 -14.43 -2.19 37.16
C PRO A 83 -14.66 -3.66 37.53
N ASN A 84 -13.75 -4.54 37.16
CA ASN A 84 -13.67 -5.85 37.81
C ASN A 84 -12.25 -6.11 38.32
N THR A 85 -12.14 -6.00 39.63
CA THR A 85 -11.03 -6.41 40.48
C THR A 85 -11.30 -7.81 41.02
N SER A 86 -10.38 -8.75 40.77
CA SER A 86 -10.01 -9.89 41.63
C SER A 86 -9.09 -10.79 40.77
N GLY A 87 -8.06 -11.47 41.25
CA GLY A 87 -7.50 -11.64 42.57
C GLY A 87 -6.32 -12.62 42.43
N ALA A 88 -5.26 -12.33 43.18
CA ALA A 88 -4.11 -13.13 43.58
C ALA A 88 -3.94 -14.58 43.06
N LYS A 89 -2.73 -14.89 42.54
CA LYS A 89 -1.99 -16.06 43.04
C LYS A 89 -0.47 -15.87 42.96
N GLN A 90 0.07 -15.53 44.13
CA GLN A 90 1.46 -15.50 44.51
C GLN A 90 2.05 -16.92 44.46
N ARG A 91 3.12 -17.14 43.69
CA ARG A 91 4.01 -18.30 43.85
C ARG A 91 5.46 -17.85 43.90
N ARG A 92 6.05 -18.09 45.08
CA ARG A 92 7.46 -17.98 45.41
C ARG A 92 8.29 -19.04 44.66
N GLY A 93 9.55 -18.70 44.39
CA GLY A 93 10.67 -19.62 44.55
C GLY A 93 11.34 -20.13 43.28
N ALA A 94 12.42 -19.47 42.85
CA ALA A 94 13.63 -20.15 42.36
C ALA A 94 14.82 -19.18 42.46
N ARG A 95 15.78 -19.52 43.33
CA ARG A 95 17.10 -18.90 43.44
C ARG A 95 17.86 -19.10 42.11
N GLN A 96 18.51 -18.04 41.61
CA GLN A 96 19.64 -18.18 40.69
C GLN A 96 20.93 -17.66 41.36
N PRO A 97 22.08 -18.33 41.15
CA PRO A 97 23.35 -17.94 41.72
C PRO A 97 24.06 -16.84 40.90
N GLY A 98 24.54 -15.83 41.65
CA GLY A 98 25.70 -14.95 41.48
C GLY A 98 26.23 -14.54 40.09
N PRO A 99 26.33 -13.23 39.79
CA PRO A 99 27.25 -12.70 38.77
C PRO A 99 28.66 -12.44 39.35
N THR A 100 29.66 -12.74 38.54
CA THR A 100 31.09 -12.47 38.73
C THR A 100 31.43 -10.96 38.77
N PRO A 101 32.48 -10.54 39.49
CA PRO A 101 32.83 -9.12 39.67
C PRO A 101 33.84 -8.60 38.63
N GLY A 102 33.64 -7.34 38.20
CA GLY A 102 34.54 -6.56 37.34
C GLY A 102 33.89 -6.31 35.97
N THR A 103 33.23 -5.18 35.71
CA THR A 103 33.83 -3.83 35.64
C THR A 103 32.79 -2.80 36.06
N ARG A 104 33.14 -1.99 37.06
CA ARG A 104 32.28 -1.00 37.72
C ARG A 104 32.25 0.29 36.88
N LEU A 105 31.40 0.36 35.85
CA LEU A 105 31.02 1.63 35.23
C LEU A 105 30.06 2.35 36.18
N LEU A 106 30.52 3.47 36.75
CA LEU A 106 29.77 4.35 37.64
C LEU A 106 28.58 4.97 36.90
N ALA A 107 27.46 4.26 36.89
CA ALA A 107 26.16 4.86 36.65
C ALA A 107 25.82 5.75 37.86
N SER A 108 26.10 7.04 37.74
CA SER A 108 25.61 8.07 38.67
C SER A 108 24.08 8.03 38.67
N ARG A 109 23.54 7.37 39.69
CA ARG A 109 22.11 7.14 39.89
C ARG A 109 21.58 8.35 40.62
N ASN A 110 21.10 9.35 39.89
CA ASN A 110 20.47 10.53 40.47
C ASN A 110 19.02 10.16 40.89
N PRO A 111 18.69 10.08 42.20
CA PRO A 111 17.42 9.49 42.67
C PRO A 111 16.21 10.45 42.61
N GLY A 112 16.34 11.61 41.96
CA GLY A 112 15.24 12.57 41.76
C GLY A 112 15.16 13.15 40.34
N GLY A 113 15.92 12.60 39.39
CA GLY A 113 15.93 13.10 38.02
C GLY A 113 14.66 12.67 37.28
N VAL A 114 13.72 13.60 37.11
CA VAL A 114 12.74 13.57 36.02
C VAL A 114 13.50 13.13 34.78
N ILE A 115 13.15 11.96 34.22
CA ILE A 115 13.65 11.53 32.93
C ILE A 115 13.06 12.53 31.93
N LEU A 116 13.76 13.65 31.74
CA LEU A 116 13.62 14.47 30.57
C LEU A 116 13.99 13.54 29.43
N VAL A 117 12.96 12.97 28.80
CA VAL A 117 13.07 12.33 27.51
C VAL A 117 13.68 13.41 26.62
N SER A 118 14.99 13.35 26.40
CA SER A 118 15.65 14.26 25.48
C SER A 118 14.86 14.24 24.18
N PRO A 119 14.38 15.38 23.66
CA PRO A 119 13.66 15.46 22.41
C PRO A 119 14.62 15.30 21.22
N ASP A 120 15.56 14.35 21.31
CA ASP A 120 16.55 14.03 20.28
C ASP A 120 16.03 12.86 19.45
N TYR A 121 14.91 13.08 18.78
CA TYR A 121 14.57 12.26 17.63
C TYR A 121 14.31 13.17 16.45
N ASP A 122 15.34 13.26 15.59
CA ASP A 122 15.36 13.74 14.21
C ASP A 122 14.36 12.96 13.34
N TYR A 123 13.09 12.98 13.75
CA TYR A 123 12.01 12.60 12.89
C TYR A 123 11.85 13.76 11.91
N PRO A 124 11.93 13.53 10.58
CA PRO A 124 11.68 14.61 9.64
C PRO A 124 10.33 15.20 10.01
N SER A 125 10.30 16.53 10.18
CA SER A 125 9.16 17.21 10.80
C SER A 125 7.85 16.72 10.16
N THR A 126 6.78 16.58 10.94
CA THR A 126 5.46 16.19 10.42
C THR A 126 5.06 17.06 9.23
N VAL A 127 5.44 18.34 9.26
CA VAL A 127 5.29 19.30 8.16
C VAL A 127 6.00 18.83 6.89
N THR A 128 7.26 18.38 6.98
CA THR A 128 8.02 17.85 5.84
C THR A 128 7.36 16.61 5.23
N ARG A 129 6.83 15.69 6.06
CA ARG A 129 6.11 14.50 5.55
C ARG A 129 4.84 14.90 4.81
N ILE A 130 4.04 15.79 5.41
CA ILE A 130 2.83 16.31 4.78
C ILE A 130 3.17 16.98 3.45
N ALA A 131 4.17 17.86 3.42
CA ALA A 131 4.60 18.57 2.21
C ALA A 131 5.02 17.60 1.11
N ILE A 132 5.82 16.58 1.44
CA ILE A 132 6.28 15.58 0.47
C ILE A 132 5.13 14.71 -0.05
N THR A 133 4.19 14.29 0.81
CA THR A 133 3.01 13.52 0.38
C THR A 133 2.10 14.35 -0.54
N VAL A 134 1.86 15.62 -0.23
CA VAL A 134 1.06 16.52 -1.07
C VAL A 134 1.75 16.75 -2.41
N ALA A 135 3.04 17.08 -2.38
CA ALA A 135 3.83 17.33 -3.58
C ALA A 135 3.91 16.09 -4.46
N SER A 136 4.14 14.91 -3.89
CA SER A 136 4.25 13.67 -4.67
C SER A 136 2.91 13.29 -5.32
N CYS A 137 1.80 13.47 -4.60
CA CYS A 137 0.46 13.29 -5.16
C CYS A 137 0.22 14.20 -6.38
N TYR A 138 0.50 15.50 -6.23
CA TYR A 138 0.31 16.47 -7.31
C TYR A 138 1.21 16.18 -8.51
N LEU A 139 2.50 15.90 -8.28
CA LEU A 139 3.47 15.61 -9.33
C LEU A 139 3.14 14.32 -10.08
N THR A 140 2.72 13.24 -9.40
CA THR A 140 2.27 12.03 -10.09
C THR A 140 1.00 12.28 -10.91
N TRP A 141 0.02 13.01 -10.35
CA TRP A 141 -1.20 13.37 -11.09
C TRP A 141 -0.93 14.23 -12.33
N PHE A 142 0.09 15.09 -12.26
CA PHE A 142 0.54 15.89 -13.40
C PHE A 142 1.30 15.05 -14.42
N ALA A 143 2.26 14.23 -13.99
CA ALA A 143 3.13 13.43 -14.87
C ALA A 143 2.38 12.32 -15.63
N GLN A 144 1.34 11.72 -15.03
CA GLN A 144 0.52 10.70 -15.69
C GLN A 144 -0.26 11.21 -16.94
N ALA A 145 -0.20 12.52 -17.23
CA ALA A 145 -0.73 13.08 -18.48
C ALA A 145 0.05 12.62 -19.71
N ARG A 146 1.35 12.39 -19.54
CA ARG A 146 2.30 12.10 -20.62
C ARG A 146 2.87 10.69 -20.53
N TYR A 147 2.80 10.10 -19.35
CA TYR A 147 3.43 8.83 -19.01
C TYR A 147 2.42 7.86 -18.40
N SER A 148 2.73 6.56 -18.38
CA SER A 148 1.90 5.62 -17.64
C SER A 148 1.89 5.98 -16.15
N SER A 149 0.73 5.81 -15.50
CA SER A 149 0.58 6.16 -14.08
C SER A 149 1.54 5.36 -13.19
N VAL A 150 1.81 4.10 -13.54
CA VAL A 150 2.78 3.22 -12.86
C VAL A 150 4.18 3.80 -12.98
N MET A 151 4.62 4.17 -14.18
CA MET A 151 5.94 4.76 -14.40
C MET A 151 6.09 6.08 -13.64
N ALA A 152 5.09 6.96 -13.72
CA ALA A 152 5.11 8.24 -13.02
C ALA A 152 5.22 8.07 -11.50
N SER A 153 4.45 7.15 -10.91
CA SER A 153 4.50 6.87 -9.47
C SER A 153 5.83 6.23 -9.06
N ALA A 154 6.30 5.22 -9.81
CA ALA A 154 7.53 4.50 -9.52
C ALA A 154 8.77 5.41 -9.64
N ALA A 155 8.86 6.20 -10.73
CA ALA A 155 9.99 7.13 -10.94
C ALA A 155 10.03 8.22 -9.86
N LEU A 156 8.88 8.81 -9.52
CA LEU A 156 8.82 9.84 -8.48
C LEU A 156 9.18 9.30 -7.10
N THR A 157 8.70 8.10 -6.78
CA THR A 157 9.03 7.43 -5.52
C THR A 157 10.53 7.11 -5.46
N LEU A 158 11.08 6.59 -6.55
CA LEU A 158 12.51 6.26 -6.63
C LEU A 158 13.36 7.52 -6.43
N LEU A 159 13.02 8.61 -7.13
CA LEU A 159 13.66 9.92 -6.97
C LEU A 159 13.62 10.40 -5.52
N CYS A 160 12.43 10.44 -4.91
CA CYS A 160 12.29 10.87 -3.52
C CYS A 160 13.05 9.97 -2.55
N SER A 161 13.08 8.65 -2.77
CA SER A 161 13.81 7.70 -1.92
C SER A 161 15.34 7.79 -2.06
N MET A 162 15.83 8.36 -3.17
CA MET A 162 17.27 8.57 -3.41
C MET A 162 17.75 9.92 -2.89
N VAL A 163 16.92 10.96 -3.02
CA VAL A 163 17.27 12.34 -2.63
C VAL A 163 17.00 12.60 -1.15
N PHE A 164 15.94 12.03 -0.59
CA PHE A 164 15.52 12.24 0.79
C PHE A 164 15.75 11.01 1.67
N ASP A 165 15.56 11.18 2.97
CA ASP A 165 15.58 10.07 3.93
C ASP A 165 14.59 8.95 3.52
N LYS A 166 14.98 7.69 3.75
CA LYS A 166 14.17 6.48 3.56
C LYS A 166 12.74 6.62 4.12
N ARG A 167 12.57 7.35 5.23
CA ARG A 167 11.25 7.64 5.83
C ARG A 167 10.40 8.56 4.97
N LEU A 168 10.99 9.56 4.35
CA LEU A 168 10.31 10.48 3.43
C LEU A 168 9.93 9.78 2.13
N GLY A 169 10.70 8.77 1.70
CA GLY A 169 10.35 7.89 0.60
C GLY A 169 8.98 7.21 0.79
N GLN A 170 8.65 6.76 2.00
CA GLN A 170 7.33 6.16 2.29
C GLN A 170 6.18 7.17 2.18
N ALA A 171 6.39 8.39 2.68
CA ALA A 171 5.42 9.47 2.59
C ALA A 171 5.19 9.89 1.12
N ALA A 172 6.27 10.00 0.34
CA ALA A 172 6.23 10.25 -1.09
C ALA A 172 5.46 9.14 -1.83
N PHE A 173 5.73 7.88 -1.49
CA PHE A 173 5.10 6.71 -2.11
C PHE A 173 3.59 6.66 -1.88
N CYS A 174 3.15 6.97 -0.66
CA CYS A 174 1.73 7.04 -0.34
C CYS A 174 1.03 8.14 -1.16
N GLY A 175 1.64 9.33 -1.23
CA GLY A 175 1.12 10.43 -2.03
C GLY A 175 1.08 10.11 -3.53
N SER A 176 2.14 9.49 -4.08
CA SER A 176 2.21 9.15 -5.51
C SER A 176 1.10 8.15 -5.88
N PHE A 177 0.78 7.19 -5.00
CA PHE A 177 -0.37 6.31 -5.23
C PHE A 177 -1.67 7.06 -5.35
N ALA A 178 -1.95 8.03 -4.48
CA ALA A 178 -3.16 8.84 -4.60
C ALA A 178 -3.15 9.63 -5.92
N GLY A 179 -2.00 10.15 -6.32
CA GLY A 179 -1.79 10.85 -7.60
C GLY A 179 -2.05 10.02 -8.86
N MET A 180 -2.01 8.68 -8.80
CA MET A 180 -2.39 7.79 -9.91
C MET A 180 -3.92 7.76 -10.19
N CYS A 181 -4.71 8.58 -9.50
CA CYS A 181 -6.13 8.72 -9.77
C CYS A 181 -6.38 9.32 -11.16
N SER A 182 -7.42 8.84 -11.84
CA SER A 182 -7.82 9.31 -13.15
C SER A 182 -8.33 10.74 -13.07
N ARG A 183 -8.03 11.51 -14.12
CA ARG A 183 -8.56 12.86 -14.30
C ARG A 183 -10.09 12.92 -14.39
N ALA A 184 -10.74 11.80 -14.67
CA ALA A 184 -12.21 11.72 -14.59
C ALA A 184 -12.74 11.92 -13.15
N ILE A 185 -11.95 11.56 -12.13
CA ILE A 185 -12.30 11.70 -10.71
C ILE A 185 -11.77 13.02 -10.16
N ILE A 186 -10.54 13.35 -10.54
CA ILE A 186 -9.82 14.55 -10.09
C ILE A 186 -9.48 15.39 -11.34
N PRO A 187 -10.46 16.16 -11.87
CA PRO A 187 -10.27 16.92 -13.09
C PRO A 187 -9.44 18.20 -12.89
N THR A 188 -9.43 18.76 -11.68
CA THR A 188 -8.79 20.04 -11.41
C THR A 188 -7.53 19.90 -10.56
N LYS A 189 -6.59 20.84 -10.75
CA LYS A 189 -5.36 20.93 -9.96
C LYS A 189 -5.63 21.09 -8.46
N HIS A 190 -6.66 21.86 -8.11
CA HIS A 190 -7.06 22.07 -6.72
C HIS A 190 -7.54 20.79 -6.06
N LEU A 191 -8.33 19.96 -6.77
CA LEU A 191 -8.75 18.67 -6.24
C LEU A 191 -7.56 17.71 -6.04
N ALA A 192 -6.52 17.79 -6.87
CA ALA A 192 -5.29 17.01 -6.67
C ALA A 192 -4.53 17.43 -5.40
N LEU A 193 -4.51 18.74 -5.08
CA LEU A 193 -3.94 19.24 -3.82
C LEU A 193 -4.78 18.81 -2.61
N VAL A 194 -6.11 18.90 -2.70
CA VAL A 194 -7.03 18.43 -1.65
C VAL A 194 -6.86 16.92 -1.42
N LEU A 195 -6.69 16.15 -2.51
CA LEU A 195 -6.40 14.72 -2.42
C LEU A 195 -5.07 14.47 -1.69
N GLY A 196 -4.00 15.15 -2.09
CA GLY A 196 -2.70 15.05 -1.42
C GLY A 196 -2.77 15.39 0.06
N ALA A 197 -3.50 16.45 0.43
CA ALA A 197 -3.69 16.86 1.83
C ALA A 197 -4.50 15.81 2.62
N THR A 198 -5.55 15.26 2.03
CA THR A 198 -6.36 14.19 2.63
C THR A 198 -5.53 12.92 2.80
N THR A 199 -4.70 12.56 1.81
CA THR A 199 -3.78 11.43 1.90
C THR A 199 -2.73 11.62 3.00
N ALA A 200 -2.13 12.81 3.10
CA ALA A 200 -1.18 13.13 4.16
C ALA A 200 -1.82 13.01 5.55
N LEU A 201 -3.03 13.55 5.74
CA LEU A 201 -3.77 13.43 6.99
C LEU A 201 -4.04 11.96 7.37
N LEU A 202 -4.56 11.15 6.44
CA LEU A 202 -4.83 9.73 6.69
C LEU A 202 -3.54 8.93 6.93
N TYR A 203 -2.45 9.29 6.27
CA TYR A 203 -1.14 8.67 6.48
C TYR A 203 -0.63 8.92 7.90
N GLU A 204 -0.69 10.16 8.38
CA GLU A 204 -0.29 10.51 9.75
C GLU A 204 -1.19 9.85 10.80
N ILE A 205 -2.51 9.87 10.60
CA ILE A 205 -3.46 9.19 11.49
C ILE A 205 -3.12 7.70 11.59
N LEU A 206 -2.85 7.04 10.46
CA LEU A 206 -2.56 5.60 10.43
C LEU A 206 -1.22 5.26 11.09
N ILE A 207 -0.22 6.15 11.00
CA ILE A 207 1.05 5.97 11.72
C ILE A 207 0.85 6.14 13.22
N HIS A 208 0.06 7.14 13.64
CA HIS A 208 -0.19 7.43 15.05
C HIS A 208 -1.18 6.46 15.71
N ALA A 209 -2.00 5.74 14.94
CA ALA A 209 -2.97 4.75 15.42
C ALA A 209 -2.33 3.42 15.90
N GLY A 210 -1.34 3.52 16.81
CA GLY A 210 -0.84 2.39 17.58
C GLY A 210 -0.05 1.35 16.78
N ASN A 211 0.57 1.73 15.67
CA ASN A 211 1.32 0.81 14.80
C ASN A 211 0.49 -0.39 14.29
N ALA A 212 -0.84 -0.21 14.20
CA ALA A 212 -1.70 -1.20 13.58
C ALA A 212 -1.19 -1.49 12.16
N PHE A 213 -1.00 -2.78 11.85
CA PHE A 213 -0.51 -3.27 10.56
C PHE A 213 0.93 -2.88 10.19
N VAL A 214 1.79 -2.50 11.15
CA VAL A 214 3.22 -2.29 10.86
C VAL A 214 3.86 -3.56 10.31
N GLY A 215 4.54 -3.41 9.17
CA GLY A 215 5.22 -4.49 8.45
C GLY A 215 4.32 -5.30 7.52
N ILE A 216 3.07 -4.90 7.32
CA ILE A 216 2.18 -5.47 6.31
C ILE A 216 2.25 -4.62 5.04
N GLY A 217 2.59 -5.29 3.93
CA GLY A 217 2.62 -4.70 2.60
C GLY A 217 1.26 -4.14 2.16
N GLY A 218 1.30 -3.18 1.23
CA GLY A 218 0.07 -2.57 0.69
C GLY A 218 -0.61 -1.52 1.57
N ARG A 219 -0.23 -1.37 2.85
CA ARG A 219 -0.83 -0.38 3.78
C ARG A 219 -0.87 1.04 3.20
N LEU A 220 0.23 1.50 2.60
CA LEU A 220 0.32 2.83 1.99
C LEU A 220 -0.67 3.03 0.84
N GLY A 221 -0.87 1.99 0.02
CA GLY A 221 -1.86 2.02 -1.04
C GLY A 221 -3.29 1.95 -0.51
N ALA A 222 -3.54 1.20 0.56
CA ALA A 222 -4.83 1.22 1.26
C ALA A 222 -5.17 2.62 1.80
N THR A 223 -4.21 3.33 2.40
CA THR A 223 -4.36 4.73 2.82
C THR A 223 -4.71 5.65 1.64
N ALA A 224 -3.94 5.55 0.54
CA ALA A 224 -4.19 6.34 -0.67
C ALA A 224 -5.57 6.03 -1.28
N PHE A 225 -5.98 4.77 -1.24
CA PHE A 225 -7.30 4.34 -1.71
C PHE A 225 -8.43 4.91 -0.83
N LEU A 226 -8.29 4.91 0.49
CA LEU A 226 -9.25 5.53 1.41
C LEU A 226 -9.33 7.04 1.18
N ALA A 227 -8.20 7.73 1.01
CA ALA A 227 -8.16 9.15 0.70
C ALA A 227 -8.89 9.46 -0.63
N THR A 228 -8.59 8.69 -1.67
CA THR A 228 -9.21 8.85 -3.00
C THR A 228 -10.72 8.61 -2.92
N SER A 229 -11.15 7.61 -2.15
CA SER A 229 -12.57 7.30 -1.94
C SER A 229 -13.30 8.43 -1.21
N ALA A 230 -12.69 9.01 -0.18
CA ALA A 230 -13.26 10.13 0.57
C ALA A 230 -13.45 11.37 -0.32
N VAL A 231 -12.45 11.70 -1.14
CA VAL A 231 -12.55 12.83 -2.09
C VAL A 231 -13.56 12.54 -3.19
N ALA A 232 -13.57 11.32 -3.76
CA ALA A 232 -14.52 10.93 -4.80
C ALA A 232 -15.99 10.96 -4.32
N TYR A 233 -16.23 10.60 -3.06
CA TYR A 233 -17.55 10.71 -2.44
C TYR A 233 -18.02 12.17 -2.38
N LYS A 234 -17.13 13.10 -2.01
CA LYS A 234 -17.44 14.53 -1.94
C LYS A 234 -17.67 15.17 -3.32
N THR A 235 -17.05 14.66 -4.38
CA THR A 235 -17.25 15.18 -5.74
C THR A 235 -18.49 14.60 -6.44
N GLY A 236 -19.25 13.73 -5.77
CA GLY A 236 -20.47 13.12 -6.33
C GLY A 236 -20.19 12.14 -7.48
N VAL A 237 -18.93 11.73 -7.66
CA VAL A 237 -18.57 10.72 -8.65
C VAL A 237 -19.09 9.38 -8.12
N LYS A 238 -20.08 8.80 -8.82
CA LYS A 238 -20.66 7.50 -8.48
C LYS A 238 -19.58 6.43 -8.50
N THR A 239 -19.05 6.14 -7.33
CA THR A 239 -18.07 5.07 -7.11
C THR A 239 -18.82 3.75 -7.20
N GLY A 240 -18.21 2.69 -7.74
CA GLY A 240 -18.85 1.37 -7.72
C GLY A 240 -18.99 0.79 -6.31
N LEU A 241 -18.45 1.47 -5.28
CA LEU A 241 -18.60 1.10 -3.87
C LEU A 241 -20.05 1.17 -3.39
N GLU A 242 -20.89 2.02 -3.99
CA GLU A 242 -22.35 2.02 -3.75
C GLU A 242 -22.98 0.65 -4.04
N ARG A 243 -22.37 -0.15 -4.94
CA ARG A 243 -22.82 -1.52 -5.26
C ARG A 243 -22.42 -2.54 -4.21
N LEU A 244 -21.47 -2.21 -3.33
CA LEU A 244 -20.96 -3.10 -2.29
C LEU A 244 -21.54 -2.85 -0.91
N ALA A 245 -22.30 -1.78 -0.69
CA ALA A 245 -22.87 -1.45 0.61
C ALA A 245 -23.62 -2.69 1.19
N PRO A 246 -23.03 -3.44 2.13
CA PRO A 246 -23.54 -4.76 2.50
C PRO A 246 -24.70 -4.69 3.50
N PHE A 247 -25.04 -3.50 4.01
CA PHE A 247 -25.81 -3.37 5.25
C PHE A 247 -26.88 -2.27 5.29
N GLY A 248 -27.18 -1.54 4.21
CA GLY A 248 -28.11 -0.41 4.35
C GLY A 248 -28.74 0.05 3.04
N GLY A 249 -29.89 -0.55 2.70
CA GLY A 249 -30.72 -0.09 1.59
C GLY A 249 -31.89 -1.04 1.37
N SER A 250 -32.99 -0.79 2.08
CA SER A 250 -34.24 -1.56 2.14
C SER A 250 -35.00 -1.73 0.80
N SER A 251 -34.36 -1.53 -0.36
CA SER A 251 -35.01 -1.55 -1.67
C SER A 251 -34.40 -2.61 -2.59
N GLY A 252 -34.46 -3.86 -2.13
CA GLY A 252 -34.93 -5.00 -2.93
C GLY A 252 -34.37 -5.15 -4.35
N ARG A 253 -33.06 -5.42 -4.49
CA ARG A 253 -32.56 -6.38 -5.49
C ARG A 253 -31.13 -6.76 -5.15
N GLY A 254 -30.99 -7.77 -4.31
CA GLY A 254 -29.72 -8.42 -4.04
C GLY A 254 -29.14 -8.94 -5.34
N ARG A 255 -28.23 -8.18 -5.95
CA ARG A 255 -27.33 -8.73 -6.96
C ARG A 255 -26.36 -9.60 -6.19
N THR A 256 -26.70 -10.88 -6.04
CA THR A 256 -25.74 -11.92 -5.73
C THR A 256 -24.54 -11.70 -6.64
N LEU A 257 -23.35 -11.51 -6.06
CA LEU A 257 -22.10 -11.45 -6.81
C LEU A 257 -22.02 -12.76 -7.59
N GLN A 258 -22.39 -12.73 -8.87
CA GLN A 258 -22.40 -13.92 -9.71
C GLN A 258 -20.95 -14.34 -9.89
N LEU A 259 -20.53 -15.33 -9.10
CA LEU A 259 -19.22 -15.97 -9.20
C LEU A 259 -19.00 -16.55 -10.62
N SER A 260 -20.07 -16.91 -11.32
CA SER A 260 -20.04 -17.38 -12.71
C SER A 260 -19.62 -16.32 -13.73
N ALA A 261 -19.63 -15.03 -13.37
CA ALA A 261 -19.22 -13.95 -14.27
C ALA A 261 -17.72 -13.60 -14.16
N LEU A 262 -16.97 -14.30 -13.30
CA LEU A 262 -15.53 -14.12 -13.14
C LEU A 262 -14.80 -14.85 -14.27
N HIS A 263 -14.03 -14.11 -15.06
CA HIS A 263 -13.22 -14.67 -16.13
C HIS A 263 -11.88 -15.12 -15.55
N TRP A 264 -11.87 -16.33 -15.00
CA TRP A 264 -10.71 -16.87 -14.30
C TRP A 264 -9.44 -16.88 -15.16
N GLU A 265 -9.59 -17.31 -16.41
CA GLU A 265 -8.48 -17.52 -17.34
C GLU A 265 -7.90 -16.21 -17.86
N SER A 266 -8.74 -15.23 -18.20
CA SER A 266 -8.29 -14.00 -18.85
C SER A 266 -7.96 -12.87 -17.90
N THR A 267 -8.59 -12.79 -16.73
CA THR A 267 -8.37 -11.69 -15.78
C THR A 267 -7.70 -12.14 -14.49
N ILE A 268 -8.26 -13.14 -13.80
CA ILE A 268 -7.84 -13.45 -12.42
C ILE A 268 -6.46 -14.10 -12.39
N LEU A 269 -6.25 -15.16 -13.18
CA LEU A 269 -4.98 -15.90 -13.20
C LEU A 269 -3.80 -15.03 -13.63
N PRO A 270 -3.89 -14.21 -14.70
CA PRO A 270 -2.81 -13.31 -15.07
C PRO A 270 -2.48 -12.29 -13.97
N PHE A 271 -3.49 -11.68 -13.33
CA PHE A 271 -3.25 -10.74 -12.25
C PHE A 271 -2.63 -11.40 -11.01
N ALA A 272 -3.10 -12.60 -10.64
CA ALA A 272 -2.49 -13.40 -9.58
C ALA A 272 -1.01 -13.67 -9.86
N PHE A 273 -0.71 -14.17 -11.06
CA PHE A 273 0.65 -14.46 -11.50
C PHE A 273 1.56 -13.23 -11.43
N TRP A 274 1.15 -12.11 -12.04
CA TRP A 274 1.96 -10.89 -12.06
C TRP A 274 2.14 -10.28 -10.66
N HIS A 275 1.14 -10.39 -9.78
CA HIS A 275 1.32 -9.99 -8.38
C HIS A 275 2.36 -10.84 -7.67
N ALA A 276 2.33 -12.16 -7.87
CA ALA A 276 3.32 -13.07 -7.29
C ALA A 276 4.74 -12.74 -7.77
N VAL A 277 4.91 -12.50 -9.08
CA VAL A 277 6.19 -12.07 -9.67
C VAL A 277 6.66 -10.76 -9.04
N GLY A 278 5.80 -9.75 -8.94
CA GLY A 278 6.15 -8.47 -8.32
C GLY A 278 6.56 -8.59 -6.85
N ALA A 279 5.86 -9.43 -6.09
CA ALA A 279 6.15 -9.69 -4.68
C ALA A 279 7.53 -10.34 -4.50
N VAL A 280 7.80 -11.38 -5.29
CA VAL A 280 9.08 -12.11 -5.28
C VAL A 280 10.23 -11.23 -5.77
N ALA A 281 10.04 -10.48 -6.86
CA ALA A 281 11.08 -9.58 -7.38
C ALA A 281 11.48 -8.52 -6.35
N THR A 282 10.51 -7.96 -5.63
CA THR A 282 10.78 -6.92 -4.63
C THR A 282 11.56 -7.45 -3.44
N ILE A 283 11.19 -8.64 -2.96
CA ILE A 283 11.84 -9.22 -1.78
C ILE A 283 13.24 -9.72 -2.13
N VAL A 284 13.45 -10.28 -3.32
CA VAL A 284 14.78 -10.62 -3.84
C VAL A 284 15.64 -9.37 -3.98
N LEU A 285 15.13 -8.29 -4.59
CA LEU A 285 15.90 -7.06 -4.78
C LEU A 285 16.29 -6.41 -3.45
N ARG A 286 15.39 -6.47 -2.46
CA ARG A 286 15.65 -6.00 -1.10
C ARG A 286 16.74 -6.80 -0.38
N GLU A 287 16.77 -8.13 -0.51
CA GLU A 287 17.79 -8.95 0.16
C GLU A 287 19.14 -8.95 -0.58
N VAL A 288 19.13 -8.78 -1.90
CA VAL A 288 20.36 -8.68 -2.71
C VAL A 288 21.00 -7.29 -2.57
N GLY A 289 20.20 -6.24 -2.38
CA GLY A 289 20.71 -4.89 -2.18
C GLY A 289 21.01 -4.61 -0.72
N ASP A 290 22.30 -4.49 -0.36
CA ASP A 290 22.72 -4.23 1.04
C ASP A 290 22.11 -2.95 1.64
N ASP A 291 21.66 -1.99 0.81
CA ASP A 291 21.04 -0.73 1.22
C ASP A 291 19.64 -0.48 0.65
N ALA A 292 19.06 -1.46 -0.06
CA ALA A 292 17.77 -1.29 -0.72
C ALA A 292 16.64 -1.30 0.33
N ASP A 293 16.11 -0.12 0.64
CA ASP A 293 14.89 -0.04 1.43
C ASP A 293 13.70 -0.67 0.67
N PRO A 294 12.67 -1.17 1.37
CA PRO A 294 11.55 -1.83 0.72
C PRO A 294 10.82 -0.96 -0.31
N VAL A 295 10.76 0.36 -0.09
CA VAL A 295 10.08 1.31 -0.98
C VAL A 295 10.87 1.47 -2.28
N ARG A 296 12.19 1.63 -2.18
CA ARG A 296 13.12 1.72 -3.30
C ARG A 296 13.08 0.44 -4.14
N ALA A 297 13.10 -0.73 -3.49
CA ALA A 297 12.98 -2.01 -4.19
C ALA A 297 11.64 -2.11 -4.95
N SER A 298 10.53 -1.76 -4.32
CA SER A 298 9.20 -1.76 -4.94
C SER A 298 9.09 -0.73 -6.08
N ALA A 299 9.70 0.45 -5.93
CA ALA A 299 9.76 1.47 -6.97
C ALA A 299 10.58 1.00 -8.19
N VAL A 300 11.72 0.33 -7.98
CA VAL A 300 12.50 -0.27 -9.07
C VAL A 300 11.71 -1.36 -9.80
N VAL A 301 11.02 -2.24 -9.07
CA VAL A 301 10.18 -3.29 -9.67
C VAL A 301 9.01 -2.68 -10.47
N GLY A 302 8.38 -1.63 -9.95
CA GLY A 302 7.34 -0.89 -10.67
C GLY A 302 7.85 -0.21 -11.94
N LEU A 303 9.02 0.43 -11.88
CA LEU A 303 9.65 1.09 -13.02
C LEU A 303 10.05 0.08 -14.09
N ALA A 304 10.69 -1.03 -13.70
CA ALA A 304 11.03 -2.13 -14.59
C ALA A 304 9.78 -2.73 -15.25
N GLY A 305 8.73 -3.00 -14.47
CA GLY A 305 7.45 -3.48 -14.99
C GLY A 305 6.86 -2.53 -16.03
N ALA A 306 6.88 -1.22 -15.77
CA ALA A 306 6.36 -0.22 -16.71
C ALA A 306 7.20 -0.04 -17.98
N LEU A 307 8.51 -0.32 -17.94
CA LEU A 307 9.41 -0.21 -19.09
C LEU A 307 9.44 -1.47 -19.96
N PHE A 308 9.39 -2.65 -19.33
CA PHE A 308 9.58 -3.93 -20.02
C PHE A 308 8.27 -4.65 -20.36
N LEU A 309 7.16 -4.36 -19.67
CA LEU A 309 5.86 -4.97 -19.98
C LEU A 309 5.06 -4.03 -20.88
N HIS A 310 4.77 -4.51 -22.10
CA HIS A 310 3.95 -3.78 -23.05
C HIS A 310 2.48 -3.66 -22.62
N ASP A 311 1.98 -4.61 -21.83
CA ASP A 311 0.63 -4.55 -21.29
C ASP A 311 0.59 -3.68 -20.00
N PRO A 312 -0.13 -2.54 -20.00
CA PRO A 312 -0.28 -1.70 -18.82
C PRO A 312 -0.99 -2.42 -17.66
N GLY A 313 -1.84 -3.41 -17.96
CA GLY A 313 -2.49 -4.24 -16.95
C GLY A 313 -1.47 -5.09 -16.18
N ALA A 314 -0.61 -5.82 -16.91
CA ALA A 314 0.50 -6.57 -16.35
C ALA A 314 1.48 -5.68 -15.57
N ALA A 315 1.86 -4.52 -16.11
CA ALA A 315 2.73 -3.56 -15.39
C ALA A 315 2.12 -3.10 -14.06
N LEU A 316 0.82 -2.78 -14.07
CA LEU A 316 0.09 -2.41 -12.85
C LEU A 316 -0.03 -3.59 -11.87
N ALA A 317 -0.20 -4.82 -12.38
CA ALA A 317 -0.28 -6.03 -11.57
C ALA A 317 1.07 -6.35 -10.90
N VAL A 318 2.18 -6.28 -11.64
CA VAL A 318 3.55 -6.43 -11.09
C VAL A 318 3.82 -5.35 -10.04
N TYR A 319 3.49 -4.10 -10.32
CA TYR A 319 3.65 -3.02 -9.36
C TYR A 319 2.77 -3.23 -8.12
N GLY A 320 1.53 -3.70 -8.29
CA GLY A 320 0.65 -4.10 -7.19
C GLY A 320 1.26 -5.20 -6.31
N GLY A 321 1.82 -6.24 -6.94
CA GLY A 321 2.51 -7.34 -6.27
C GLY A 321 3.73 -6.88 -5.47
N SER A 322 4.46 -5.90 -6.00
CA SER A 322 5.64 -5.35 -5.33
C SER A 322 5.33 -4.83 -3.91
N PHE A 323 4.10 -4.40 -3.67
CA PHE A 323 3.69 -3.93 -2.35
C PHE A 323 3.58 -5.05 -1.32
N VAL A 324 3.28 -6.28 -1.75
CA VAL A 324 3.34 -7.46 -0.88
C VAL A 324 4.79 -7.75 -0.49
N GLY A 325 5.71 -7.66 -1.45
CA GLY A 325 7.15 -7.85 -1.23
C GLY A 325 7.79 -6.84 -0.26
N MET A 326 7.14 -5.69 -0.03
CA MET A 326 7.55 -4.74 1.01
C MET A 326 7.28 -5.20 2.44
N SER A 327 6.49 -6.26 2.62
CA SER A 327 6.17 -6.77 3.96
C SER A 327 7.42 -7.23 4.71
N LEU A 328 7.39 -7.16 6.03
CA LEU A 328 8.46 -7.73 6.85
C LEU A 328 8.27 -9.25 6.93
N PRO A 329 9.28 -10.08 6.59
CA PRO A 329 9.19 -11.53 6.69
C PRO A 329 8.75 -11.98 8.09
N SER A 330 9.29 -11.35 9.13
CA SER A 330 8.95 -11.63 10.52
C SER A 330 7.48 -11.38 10.85
N LYS A 331 6.83 -10.40 10.20
CA LYS A 331 5.42 -10.05 10.45
C LYS A 331 4.45 -10.89 9.62
N LEU A 332 4.82 -11.26 8.40
CA LEU A 332 4.03 -12.20 7.59
C LEU A 332 4.03 -13.60 8.22
N LEU A 333 5.17 -14.05 8.73
CA LEU A 333 5.33 -15.39 9.31
C LEU A 333 4.90 -15.50 10.79
N ALA A 334 4.62 -14.38 11.47
CA ALA A 334 4.30 -14.33 12.90
C ALA A 334 3.06 -15.13 13.36
N GLY A 335 2.29 -15.73 12.45
CA GLY A 335 1.13 -16.59 12.77
C GLY A 335 1.38 -18.09 12.67
N VAL A 336 2.46 -18.52 12.01
CA VAL A 336 2.67 -19.94 11.62
C VAL A 336 3.17 -20.82 12.79
N GLY A 337 3.49 -20.24 13.96
CA GLY A 337 4.08 -20.99 15.09
C GLY A 337 3.61 -20.60 16.50
N ALA A 338 2.49 -19.87 16.62
CA ALA A 338 2.05 -19.23 17.87
C ALA A 338 1.60 -20.19 19.00
N GLY A 339 1.66 -21.51 18.80
CA GLY A 339 1.56 -22.49 19.90
C GLY A 339 2.77 -22.46 20.85
N THR A 340 3.88 -21.86 20.42
CA THR A 340 5.02 -21.60 21.30
C THR A 340 5.09 -20.10 21.58
N ARG A 341 5.08 -19.74 22.87
CA ARG A 341 5.38 -18.38 23.35
C ARG A 341 6.58 -17.88 22.53
N TRP A 342 6.36 -16.88 21.68
CA TRP A 342 7.40 -16.32 20.82
C TRP A 342 8.42 -15.65 21.76
N HIS A 343 9.41 -16.43 22.19
CA HIS A 343 10.59 -15.87 22.80
C HIS A 343 11.29 -15.17 21.64
N PRO A 344 11.44 -13.83 21.66
CA PRO A 344 12.37 -13.20 20.76
C PRO A 344 13.68 -13.96 20.89
N PRO A 345 14.26 -14.46 19.79
CA PRO A 345 15.52 -15.17 19.87
C PRO A 345 16.44 -14.29 20.72
N PRO A 346 17.09 -14.84 21.77
CA PRO A 346 18.00 -14.08 22.62
C PRO A 346 18.90 -13.29 21.68
N ALA A 347 19.14 -12.01 21.98
CA ALA A 347 19.87 -11.04 21.15
C ALA A 347 21.26 -11.59 20.75
N ALA A 348 21.25 -12.52 19.82
CA ALA A 348 22.37 -13.32 19.42
C ALA A 348 22.88 -12.58 18.21
N SER A 349 24.03 -11.95 18.42
CA SER A 349 25.03 -11.57 17.42
C SER A 349 24.58 -11.93 16.01
N SER A 350 24.23 -10.91 15.24
CA SER A 350 23.73 -10.90 13.86
C SER A 350 24.71 -11.51 12.84
N ARG A 351 25.18 -12.73 13.08
CA ARG A 351 25.82 -13.53 12.02
C ARG A 351 24.70 -13.96 11.10
N ARG A 352 24.64 -13.31 9.93
CA ARG A 352 23.91 -13.75 8.72
C ARG A 352 24.13 -15.25 8.55
N ARG A 353 23.27 -16.10 9.13
CA ARG A 353 23.20 -17.50 8.70
C ARG A 353 22.68 -17.44 7.28
N VAL A 354 23.53 -17.82 6.34
CA VAL A 354 23.14 -17.99 4.94
C VAL A 354 21.93 -18.93 4.95
N PRO A 355 20.78 -18.52 4.40
CA PRO A 355 19.62 -19.38 4.34
C PRO A 355 20.01 -20.65 3.57
N THR A 356 19.71 -21.82 4.15
CA THR A 356 19.83 -23.08 3.40
C THR A 356 18.87 -23.05 2.21
N PRO A 357 19.16 -23.75 1.10
CA PRO A 357 18.32 -23.70 -0.10
C PRO A 357 16.83 -24.05 0.18
N GLY A 358 16.56 -24.97 1.12
CA GLY A 358 15.20 -25.26 1.58
C GLY A 358 14.51 -24.08 2.28
N ASN A 359 15.27 -23.27 3.02
CA ASN A 359 14.74 -22.05 3.65
C ASN A 359 14.47 -20.94 2.63
N VAL A 360 15.27 -20.86 1.56
CA VAL A 360 15.06 -19.86 0.49
C VAL A 360 13.73 -20.13 -0.23
N LEU A 361 13.45 -21.38 -0.61
CA LEU A 361 12.19 -21.72 -1.27
C LEU A 361 10.97 -21.44 -0.37
N SER A 362 11.03 -21.87 0.89
CA SER A 362 9.96 -21.61 1.87
C SER A 362 9.71 -20.10 2.06
N TRP A 363 10.78 -19.32 2.11
CA TRP A 363 10.71 -17.88 2.23
C TRP A 363 10.12 -17.22 0.97
N LEU A 364 10.54 -17.61 -0.22
CA LEU A 364 9.96 -17.11 -1.48
C LEU A 364 8.48 -17.46 -1.60
N LEU A 365 8.09 -18.67 -1.20
CA LEU A 365 6.69 -19.09 -1.18
C LEU A 365 5.85 -18.25 -0.20
N ALA A 366 6.40 -17.84 0.94
CA ALA A 366 5.73 -16.99 1.90
C ALA A 366 5.38 -15.58 1.36
N PHE A 367 6.08 -15.10 0.33
CA PHE A 367 5.74 -13.86 -0.38
C PHE A 367 4.92 -14.11 -1.66
N CYS A 368 5.14 -15.23 -2.32
CA CYS A 368 4.40 -15.64 -3.51
C CYS A 368 2.90 -15.82 -3.20
N ILE A 369 2.56 -16.54 -2.12
CA ILE A 369 1.16 -16.82 -1.74
C ILE A 369 0.34 -15.54 -1.46
N PRO A 370 0.76 -14.61 -0.57
CA PRO A 370 0.03 -13.36 -0.39
C PRO A 370 0.01 -12.50 -1.65
N GLY A 371 1.02 -12.60 -2.52
CA GLY A 371 1.03 -12.00 -3.86
C GLY A 371 -0.10 -12.55 -4.72
N LEU A 372 -0.19 -13.87 -4.85
CA LEU A 372 -1.28 -14.54 -5.58
C LEU A 372 -2.66 -14.11 -5.04
N LEU A 373 -2.85 -14.13 -3.72
CA LEU A 373 -4.10 -13.70 -3.09
C LEU A 373 -4.43 -12.23 -3.40
N GLY A 374 -3.44 -11.34 -3.33
CA GLY A 374 -3.60 -9.93 -3.69
C GLY A 374 -3.99 -9.74 -5.17
N GLY A 375 -3.39 -10.51 -6.07
CA GLY A 375 -3.72 -10.48 -7.50
C GLY A 375 -5.09 -11.09 -7.82
N ILE A 376 -5.52 -12.13 -7.11
CA ILE A 376 -6.89 -12.68 -7.23
C ILE A 376 -7.91 -11.61 -6.84
N VAL A 377 -7.71 -10.95 -5.70
CA VAL A 377 -8.58 -9.84 -5.25
C VAL A 377 -8.57 -8.72 -6.29
N HIS A 378 -7.40 -8.35 -6.82
CA HIS A 378 -7.30 -7.31 -7.84
C HIS A 378 -8.07 -7.69 -9.11
N GLY A 379 -7.83 -8.87 -9.68
CA GLY A 379 -8.53 -9.35 -10.88
C GLY A 379 -10.04 -9.43 -10.69
N ALA A 380 -10.50 -9.97 -9.55
CA ALA A 380 -11.93 -10.04 -9.23
C ALA A 380 -12.58 -8.65 -9.18
N THR A 381 -11.88 -7.66 -8.62
CA THR A 381 -12.41 -6.30 -8.56
C THR A 381 -12.49 -5.60 -9.93
N ILE A 382 -11.65 -5.99 -10.88
CA ILE A 382 -11.72 -5.53 -12.27
C ILE A 382 -12.94 -6.14 -12.96
N ASP A 383 -13.12 -7.46 -12.86
CA ASP A 383 -14.24 -8.18 -13.48
C ASP A 383 -15.60 -7.72 -12.94
N TRP A 384 -15.70 -7.49 -11.63
CA TRP A 384 -16.92 -6.95 -11.03
C TRP A 384 -17.20 -5.49 -11.40
N LYS A 385 -16.29 -4.84 -12.15
CA LYS A 385 -16.35 -3.42 -12.49
C LYS A 385 -16.59 -2.57 -11.25
N LEU A 386 -16.00 -3.02 -10.14
CA LEU A 386 -16.15 -2.42 -8.82
C LEU A 386 -15.62 -0.99 -8.81
N TRP A 387 -14.63 -0.75 -9.68
CA TRP A 387 -13.92 0.51 -9.77
C TRP A 387 -14.00 1.04 -11.20
N ARG A 388 -14.88 2.01 -11.47
CA ARG A 388 -14.89 2.74 -12.73
C ARG A 388 -13.87 3.88 -12.67
N GLY A 389 -12.86 3.83 -13.55
CA GLY A 389 -11.78 4.83 -13.66
C GLY A 389 -10.43 4.33 -13.13
N GLY A 390 -9.34 4.99 -13.54
CA GLY A 390 -8.04 4.86 -12.86
C GLY A 390 -8.18 5.41 -11.44
N TRP A 391 -7.90 4.63 -10.40
CA TRP A 391 -7.97 5.12 -9.03
C TRP A 391 -6.65 4.83 -8.36
N GLY A 392 -6.15 5.83 -7.65
CA GLY A 392 -4.97 5.70 -6.83
C GLY A 392 -5.14 4.69 -5.71
N GLY A 393 -4.08 3.91 -5.43
CA GLY A 393 -4.02 3.03 -4.26
C GLY A 393 -4.73 1.67 -4.34
N LYS A 394 -5.58 1.40 -5.35
CA LYS A 394 -6.34 0.12 -5.45
C LYS A 394 -5.46 -1.13 -5.42
N ALA A 395 -4.39 -1.13 -6.23
CA ALA A 395 -3.46 -2.24 -6.30
C ALA A 395 -2.80 -2.50 -4.92
N GLY A 396 -2.50 -1.43 -4.17
CA GLY A 396 -1.99 -1.54 -2.80
C GLY A 396 -3.05 -1.98 -1.79
N ALA A 397 -4.30 -1.56 -1.93
CA ALA A 397 -5.41 -2.09 -1.12
C ALA A 397 -5.60 -3.60 -1.35
N CYS A 398 -5.54 -4.06 -2.60
CA CYS A 398 -5.61 -5.49 -2.93
C CYS A 398 -4.43 -6.27 -2.35
N ALA A 399 -3.21 -5.74 -2.47
CA ALA A 399 -2.02 -6.31 -1.83
C ALA A 399 -2.15 -6.40 -0.30
N PHE A 400 -2.70 -5.36 0.33
CA PHE A 400 -2.96 -5.33 1.76
C PHE A 400 -3.96 -6.43 2.17
N VAL A 401 -5.08 -6.54 1.46
CA VAL A 401 -6.06 -7.63 1.69
C VAL A 401 -5.40 -8.99 1.51
N GLY A 402 -4.61 -9.20 0.46
CA GLY A 402 -3.86 -10.44 0.24
C GLY A 402 -2.96 -10.82 1.42
N CYS A 403 -2.23 -9.85 1.98
CA CYS A 403 -1.37 -10.06 3.15
C CYS A 403 -2.18 -10.39 4.43
N VAL A 404 -3.30 -9.69 4.65
CA VAL A 404 -4.17 -9.93 5.82
C VAL A 404 -4.82 -11.31 5.72
N THR A 405 -5.33 -11.68 4.54
CA THR A 405 -5.92 -13.00 4.28
C THR A 405 -4.90 -14.11 4.48
N TYR A 406 -3.69 -13.96 3.93
CA TYR A 406 -2.61 -14.92 4.15
C TYR A 406 -2.31 -15.10 5.65
N ARG A 407 -2.21 -14.00 6.40
CA ARG A 407 -1.92 -14.06 7.83
C ARG A 407 -3.05 -14.72 8.63
N ALA A 408 -4.32 -14.48 8.26
CA ALA A 408 -5.47 -15.13 8.86
C ALA A 408 -5.46 -16.65 8.59
N LEU A 409 -5.22 -17.06 7.33
CA LEU A 409 -5.11 -18.46 6.93
C LEU A 409 -3.95 -19.16 7.64
N ALA A 410 -2.78 -18.52 7.70
CA ALA A 410 -1.61 -19.02 8.41
C ALA A 410 -1.90 -19.22 9.91
N GLY A 411 -2.61 -18.28 10.54
CA GLY A 411 -3.03 -18.40 11.94
C GLY A 411 -4.03 -19.54 12.16
N LEU A 412 -5.00 -19.72 11.25
CA LEU A 412 -5.97 -20.82 11.31
C LEU A 412 -5.30 -22.18 11.13
N LEU A 413 -4.41 -22.32 10.14
CA LEU A 413 -3.66 -23.56 9.90
C LEU A 413 -2.70 -23.89 11.03
N GLY A 414 -2.03 -22.89 11.61
CA GLY A 414 -1.15 -23.07 12.77
C GLY A 414 -1.88 -23.41 14.07
N ALA A 415 -3.17 -23.06 14.16
CA ALA A 415 -4.04 -23.41 15.28
C ALA A 415 -4.64 -24.83 15.16
N LEU A 416 -4.55 -25.47 13.99
CA LEU A 416 -4.95 -26.86 13.87
C LEU A 416 -4.05 -27.70 14.78
N PRO A 417 -4.62 -28.47 15.72
CA PRO A 417 -3.83 -29.32 16.59
C PRO A 417 -3.03 -30.23 15.68
N ALA A 418 -1.70 -30.11 15.72
CA ALA A 418 -0.82 -31.04 15.02
C ALA A 418 -1.30 -32.42 15.46
N THR A 419 -1.97 -33.14 14.55
CA THR A 419 -2.42 -34.50 14.78
C THR A 419 -1.16 -35.25 15.07
N ARG A 420 -0.92 -35.41 16.37
CA ARG A 420 0.28 -35.98 16.95
C ARG A 420 0.22 -37.41 16.46
N ASN A 421 0.92 -37.70 15.36
CA ASN A 421 1.19 -39.06 14.93
C ASN A 421 1.84 -39.72 16.13
N ARG A 422 1.02 -40.49 16.86
CA ARG A 422 1.42 -41.32 17.97
C ARG A 422 1.95 -42.61 17.43
#